data_AF-A0A7R9P032-F1
#
_entry.id   AF-A0A7R9P032-F1
#
_cell.length_a   1.000
_cell.length_b   1.000
_cell.length_c   1.000
_cell.angle_alpha   90.00
_cell.angle_beta   90.00
_cell.angle_gamma   90.00
#
_symmetry.space_group_name_H-M   'P 1'
#
loop_
_entity.id
_entity.type
_entity.pdbx_description
1 polymer ?
#
loop_
_entity_poly.entity_id
_entity_poly.type
_entity_poly.pdbx_seq_one_letter_code
_entity_poly.pdbx_strand_id
1 'polypeptide(L)'
;MWREFFKSLLSQSKRDFHEMFKRTYGILYEQNSYVFTDLFEELERYYSKGQVDLAEAMDNFFNTLYQKMFTVLNAQYSFDDKYLGCVGEHMKELSPFGDVPHKLSVQLKRSFVATRTFSQALGVASEVVNNMVKIPPSAECVRALTKMTGCPACQGLPDLKACSNYCINVMKGCLSYHTELDTEWNNFVDSMDKVTDRLMGPFNIEMVVEPINIKISEAIMNFQENGPEVSQRVFSGCGKPTLQHHRRRRDTTELKFESLQFSQTSAGSLDKGNNGPTLDRLVKDIRQKVKDTKQFWSHMPYHICNNDNVAASPTKDDSCWNGAMKARYEPHIAGDGLMNQNSNPEVPVDVNRPSTLLNEQLFTLRTITSKLKNAYNGQDVEWIDYEESSYGSGSGSGDGIDDTKDDVEGSGNFGTRVEVNSNRELGSKPIRPTNINTNNAGENTIPVKPKNTTAGTPAAVHRHMSVTRAVATYLLPIVVIWFGGIFSDWL
;
A
#
# COMPACT_ATOMS: atom_id res chain seq x y z
N MET A 1 3.91 -13.63 -13.39
CA MET A 1 5.03 -12.69 -13.60
C MET A 1 5.59 -12.12 -12.29
N TRP A 2 4.98 -11.12 -11.65
CA TRP A 2 5.53 -10.46 -10.43
C TRP A 2 5.95 -11.42 -9.30
N ARG A 3 5.06 -12.33 -8.91
CA ARG A 3 5.35 -13.32 -7.85
C ARG A 3 6.47 -14.30 -8.20
N GLU A 4 6.63 -14.63 -9.48
CA GLU A 4 7.68 -15.54 -9.95
C GLU A 4 9.04 -14.83 -9.99
N PHE A 5 9.06 -13.58 -10.46
CA PHE A 5 10.24 -12.72 -10.43
C PHE A 5 10.78 -12.60 -8.99
N PHE A 6 9.92 -12.25 -8.02
CA PHE A 6 10.32 -12.10 -6.62
C PHE A 6 10.82 -13.42 -6.00
N LYS A 7 10.16 -14.55 -6.27
CA LYS A 7 10.63 -15.87 -5.83
C LYS A 7 11.99 -16.23 -6.44
N SER A 8 12.21 -15.89 -7.70
CA SER A 8 13.51 -16.09 -8.37
C SER A 8 14.61 -15.24 -7.72
N LEU A 9 14.32 -13.97 -7.43
CA LEU A 9 15.25 -13.04 -6.77
C LEU A 9 15.69 -13.54 -5.38
N LEU A 10 14.76 -13.94 -4.51
CA LEU A 10 15.11 -14.52 -3.20
C LEU A 10 15.88 -15.83 -3.33
N SER A 11 15.44 -16.73 -4.21
CA SER A 11 16.10 -18.02 -4.43
C SER A 11 17.53 -17.83 -4.96
N GLN A 12 17.77 -16.81 -5.79
CA GLN A 12 19.11 -16.47 -6.28
C GLN A 12 19.96 -15.83 -5.18
N SER A 13 19.43 -14.87 -4.42
CA SER A 13 20.15 -14.28 -3.27
C SER A 13 20.53 -15.33 -2.22
N LYS A 14 19.64 -16.29 -1.90
CA LYS A 14 19.95 -17.42 -0.99
C LYS A 14 21.12 -18.28 -1.50
N ARG A 15 21.23 -18.51 -2.81
CA ARG A 15 22.36 -19.22 -3.44
C ARG A 15 23.65 -18.40 -3.38
N ASP A 16 23.61 -17.15 -3.86
CA ASP A 16 24.77 -16.26 -3.92
C ASP A 16 25.31 -15.93 -2.51
N PHE A 17 24.43 -15.89 -1.50
CA PHE A 17 24.79 -15.83 -0.08
C PHE A 17 25.56 -17.08 0.34
N HIS A 18 25.01 -18.28 0.09
CA HIS A 18 25.63 -19.54 0.48
C HIS A 18 27.02 -19.73 -0.16
N GLU A 19 27.15 -19.49 -1.46
CA GLU A 19 28.42 -19.62 -2.18
C GLU A 19 29.48 -18.64 -1.67
N MET A 20 29.12 -17.37 -1.46
CA MET A 20 30.03 -16.37 -0.88
C MET A 20 30.46 -16.79 0.53
N PHE A 21 29.52 -17.10 1.42
CA PHE A 21 29.85 -17.37 2.82
C PHE A 21 30.63 -18.67 3.00
N LYS A 22 30.32 -19.70 2.22
CA LYS A 22 31.12 -20.94 2.17
C LYS A 22 32.55 -20.70 1.71
N ARG A 23 32.77 -19.81 0.73
CA ARG A 23 34.11 -19.43 0.26
C ARG A 23 34.88 -18.57 1.26
N THR A 24 34.19 -17.64 1.94
CA THR A 24 34.79 -16.65 2.85
C THR A 24 35.06 -17.21 4.24
N TYR A 25 34.10 -17.94 4.83
CA TYR A 25 34.13 -18.38 6.23
C TYR A 25 34.31 -19.91 6.37
N GLY A 26 34.19 -20.67 5.28
CA GLY A 26 34.40 -22.12 5.27
C GLY A 26 33.55 -22.88 6.29
N ILE A 27 34.20 -23.76 7.04
CA ILE A 27 33.57 -24.68 8.01
C ILE A 27 32.79 -23.93 9.10
N LEU A 28 33.25 -22.74 9.52
CA LEU A 28 32.56 -21.92 10.53
C LEU A 28 31.16 -21.50 10.08
N TYR A 29 31.01 -21.17 8.79
CA TYR A 29 29.72 -20.92 8.18
C TYR A 29 28.92 -22.21 8.00
N GLU A 30 29.52 -23.29 7.48
CA GLU A 30 28.77 -24.54 7.24
C GLU A 30 28.12 -25.08 8.53
N GLN A 31 28.84 -25.04 9.66
CA GLN A 31 28.33 -25.44 10.98
C GLN A 31 27.15 -24.59 11.50
N ASN A 32 27.07 -23.32 11.10
CA ASN A 32 26.04 -22.37 11.55
C ASN A 32 25.12 -21.93 10.39
N SER A 33 25.16 -22.66 9.26
CA SER A 33 24.50 -22.26 8.01
C SER A 33 22.98 -22.18 8.15
N TYR A 34 22.42 -22.98 9.06
CA TYR A 34 20.99 -22.99 9.40
C TYR A 34 20.46 -21.61 9.82
N VAL A 35 21.22 -20.84 10.61
CA VAL A 35 20.81 -19.48 11.06
C VAL A 35 20.50 -18.56 9.88
N PHE A 36 21.19 -18.75 8.75
CA PHE A 36 20.98 -17.97 7.54
C PHE A 36 19.89 -18.57 6.64
N THR A 37 19.74 -19.90 6.59
CA THR A 37 18.62 -20.51 5.84
C THR A 37 17.27 -20.18 6.47
N ASP A 38 17.21 -20.19 7.79
CA ASP A 38 16.03 -19.86 8.59
C ASP A 38 15.60 -18.40 8.34
N LEU A 39 16.57 -17.47 8.30
CA LEU A 39 16.31 -16.07 7.92
C LEU A 39 15.65 -16.00 6.53
N PHE A 40 16.25 -16.61 5.50
CA PHE A 40 15.66 -16.59 4.16
C PHE A 40 14.27 -17.26 4.11
N GLU A 41 14.02 -18.27 4.94
CA GLU A 41 12.71 -18.93 5.05
C GLU A 41 11.65 -18.06 5.73
N GLU A 42 12.00 -17.27 6.74
CA GLU A 42 11.09 -16.25 7.29
C GLU A 42 10.83 -15.12 6.28
N LEU A 43 11.81 -14.73 5.46
CA LEU A 43 11.61 -13.78 4.36
C LEU A 43 10.64 -14.31 3.29
N GLU A 44 10.80 -15.57 2.89
CA GLU A 44 9.88 -16.25 1.96
C GLU A 44 8.48 -16.45 2.56
N ARG A 45 8.39 -16.78 3.86
CA ARG A 45 7.14 -16.93 4.61
C ARG A 45 6.42 -15.60 4.75
N TYR A 46 7.13 -14.51 5.05
CA TYR A 46 6.56 -13.16 5.07
C TYR A 46 5.95 -12.79 3.73
N TYR A 47 6.69 -12.96 2.62
CA TYR A 47 6.15 -12.62 1.31
C TYR A 47 4.92 -13.45 0.95
N SER A 48 4.92 -14.74 1.30
CA SER A 48 3.84 -15.67 0.98
C SER A 48 2.60 -15.48 1.87
N LYS A 49 2.77 -15.47 3.20
CA LYS A 49 1.68 -15.45 4.19
C LYS A 49 1.50 -14.12 4.92
N GLY A 50 2.56 -13.33 5.11
CA GLY A 50 2.49 -12.05 5.82
C GLY A 50 2.30 -12.13 7.35
N GLN A 51 2.24 -13.34 7.91
CA GLN A 51 2.05 -13.62 9.35
C GLN A 51 3.35 -13.52 10.18
N VAL A 52 4.38 -12.80 9.70
CA VAL A 52 5.71 -12.69 10.33
C VAL A 52 5.99 -11.21 10.58
N ASP A 53 6.40 -10.80 11.79
CA ASP A 53 7.00 -9.47 11.94
C ASP A 53 8.46 -9.53 11.48
N LEU A 54 8.76 -8.86 10.37
CA LEU A 54 10.12 -8.75 9.86
C LEU A 54 11.07 -8.02 10.82
N ALA A 55 10.57 -7.14 11.70
CA ALA A 55 11.42 -6.52 12.71
C ALA A 55 11.87 -7.57 13.75
N GLU A 56 10.93 -8.36 14.26
CA GLU A 56 11.21 -9.43 15.23
C GLU A 56 12.09 -10.53 14.61
N ALA A 57 11.81 -10.97 13.38
CA ALA A 57 12.60 -11.99 12.69
C ALA A 57 14.06 -11.54 12.48
N MET A 58 14.29 -10.27 12.14
CA MET A 58 15.64 -9.72 11.99
C MET A 58 16.35 -9.54 13.34
N ASP A 59 15.66 -9.06 14.37
CA ASP A 59 16.20 -8.95 15.74
C ASP A 59 16.62 -10.33 16.28
N ASN A 60 15.78 -11.36 16.10
CA ASN A 60 16.06 -12.74 16.49
C ASN A 60 17.23 -13.35 15.70
N PHE A 61 17.31 -13.08 14.40
CA PHE A 61 18.45 -13.46 13.55
C PHE A 61 19.76 -12.86 14.07
N PHE A 62 19.81 -11.54 14.27
CA PHE A 62 21.05 -10.89 14.72
C PHE A 62 21.42 -11.26 16.16
N ASN A 63 20.46 -11.50 17.05
CA ASN A 63 20.75 -12.00 18.41
C ASN A 63 21.37 -13.40 18.36
N THR A 64 20.80 -14.30 17.55
CA THR A 64 21.34 -15.65 17.35
C THR A 64 22.73 -15.61 16.71
N LEU A 65 22.92 -14.76 15.68
CA LEU A 65 24.23 -14.53 15.05
C LEU A 65 25.26 -14.03 16.07
N TYR A 66 24.89 -13.10 16.95
CA TYR A 66 25.76 -12.57 17.99
C TYR A 66 26.20 -13.65 18.98
N GLN A 67 25.27 -14.45 19.49
CA GLN A 67 25.61 -15.58 20.38
C GLN A 67 26.58 -16.56 19.70
N LYS A 68 26.35 -16.92 18.44
CA LYS A 68 27.26 -17.81 17.69
C LYS A 68 28.64 -17.17 17.46
N MET A 69 28.69 -15.93 16.98
CA MET A 69 29.95 -15.21 16.78
C MET A 69 30.74 -15.05 18.08
N PHE A 70 30.07 -14.82 19.21
CA PHE A 70 30.68 -14.78 20.53
C PHE A 70 31.32 -16.12 20.92
N THR A 71 30.64 -17.25 20.69
CA THR A 71 31.22 -18.58 20.95
C THR A 71 32.43 -18.90 20.07
N VAL A 72 32.42 -18.46 18.81
CA VAL A 72 33.55 -18.66 17.87
C VAL A 72 34.75 -17.81 18.27
N LEU A 73 34.53 -16.53 18.62
CA LEU A 73 35.58 -15.62 19.08
C LEU A 73 36.22 -16.09 20.39
N ASN A 74 35.41 -16.63 21.31
CA ASN A 74 35.83 -17.05 22.64
C ASN A 74 35.92 -18.57 22.82
N ALA A 75 36.26 -19.32 21.77
CA ALA A 75 36.27 -20.79 21.73
C ALA A 75 37.13 -21.49 22.82
N GLN A 76 38.03 -20.76 23.48
CA GLN A 76 38.80 -21.20 24.65
C GLN A 76 37.97 -21.41 25.94
N TYR A 77 36.73 -20.89 25.97
CA TYR A 77 35.79 -21.00 27.08
C TYR A 77 34.61 -21.93 26.74
N SER A 78 34.00 -22.51 27.77
CA SER A 78 32.74 -23.25 27.66
C SER A 78 31.58 -22.33 28.05
N PHE A 79 30.52 -22.35 27.24
CA PHE A 79 29.31 -21.56 27.45
C PHE A 79 28.11 -22.50 27.57
N ASP A 80 27.26 -22.27 28.56
CA ASP A 80 25.94 -22.88 28.69
C ASP A 80 24.85 -21.93 28.15
N ASP A 81 23.67 -22.49 27.85
CA ASP A 81 22.57 -21.73 27.22
C ASP A 81 22.13 -20.53 28.08
N LYS A 82 22.24 -20.62 29.41
CA LYS A 82 21.95 -19.50 30.31
C LYS A 82 22.94 -18.35 30.15
N TYR A 83 24.23 -18.65 29.97
CA TYR A 83 25.23 -17.62 29.70
C TYR A 83 25.00 -16.99 28.32
N LEU A 84 24.67 -17.79 27.30
CA LEU A 84 24.35 -17.27 25.96
C LEU A 84 23.08 -16.40 25.95
N GLY A 85 22.09 -16.70 26.80
CA GLY A 85 20.96 -15.82 27.06
C GLY A 85 21.39 -14.44 27.57
N CYS A 86 22.25 -14.41 28.60
CA CYS A 86 22.81 -13.16 29.13
C CYS A 86 23.67 -12.40 28.09
N VAL A 87 24.44 -13.11 27.26
CA VAL A 87 25.16 -12.50 26.13
C VAL A 87 24.15 -11.77 25.23
N GLY A 88 23.05 -12.44 24.86
CA GLY A 88 21.98 -11.87 24.03
C GLY A 88 21.32 -10.61 24.61
N GLU A 89 21.14 -10.52 25.94
CA GLU A 89 20.58 -9.33 26.59
C GLU A 89 21.45 -8.08 26.38
N HIS A 90 22.79 -8.22 26.48
CA HIS A 90 23.72 -7.11 26.25
C HIS A 90 23.86 -6.70 24.77
N MET A 91 23.27 -7.43 23.82
CA MET A 91 23.38 -7.11 22.38
C MET A 91 22.94 -5.67 22.06
N LYS A 92 21.84 -5.21 22.66
CA LYS A 92 21.25 -3.89 22.34
C LYS A 92 22.13 -2.75 22.84
N GLU A 93 22.69 -2.86 24.04
CA GLU A 93 23.57 -1.85 24.63
C GLU A 93 24.95 -1.80 23.95
N LEU A 94 25.48 -2.96 23.58
CA LEU A 94 26.83 -3.07 22.99
C LEU A 94 26.85 -2.79 21.49
N SER A 95 25.73 -2.99 20.79
CA SER A 95 25.61 -2.86 19.32
C SER A 95 26.80 -3.49 18.58
N PRO A 96 27.11 -4.79 18.82
CA PRO A 96 28.35 -5.45 18.39
C PRO A 96 28.61 -5.41 16.87
N PHE A 97 27.56 -5.26 16.08
CA PHE A 97 27.59 -5.20 14.61
C PHE A 97 27.56 -3.78 14.04
N GLY A 98 27.66 -2.75 14.90
CA GLY A 98 27.43 -1.35 14.54
C GLY A 98 25.96 -1.08 14.20
N ASP A 99 25.72 -0.17 13.26
CA ASP A 99 24.36 0.22 12.84
C ASP A 99 23.75 -0.69 11.75
N VAL A 100 24.49 -1.70 11.29
CA VAL A 100 24.06 -2.62 10.22
C VAL A 100 22.76 -3.34 10.54
N PRO A 101 22.54 -3.91 11.76
CA PRO A 101 21.27 -4.57 12.08
C PRO A 101 20.07 -3.65 11.90
N HIS A 102 20.13 -2.45 12.49
CA HIS A 102 19.03 -1.48 12.42
C HIS A 102 18.77 -1.03 10.97
N LYS A 103 19.82 -0.65 10.23
CA LYS A 103 19.71 -0.20 8.84
C LYS A 103 19.13 -1.30 7.93
N LEU A 104 19.65 -2.52 8.03
CA LEU A 104 19.20 -3.64 7.20
C LEU A 104 17.75 -4.00 7.52
N SER A 105 17.38 -4.12 8.80
CA SER A 105 16.00 -4.42 9.21
C SER A 105 15.00 -3.39 8.69
N VAL A 106 15.30 -2.08 8.81
CA VAL A 106 14.40 -1.01 8.34
C VAL A 106 14.28 -0.99 6.82
N GLN A 107 15.38 -1.15 6.08
CA GLN A 107 15.37 -1.20 4.62
C GLN A 107 14.60 -2.42 4.12
N LEU A 108 14.91 -3.60 4.68
CA LEU A 108 14.29 -4.87 4.31
C LEU A 108 12.79 -4.83 4.60
N LYS A 109 12.38 -4.44 5.82
CA LYS A 109 10.96 -4.31 6.19
C LYS A 109 10.19 -3.43 5.20
N ARG A 110 10.73 -2.24 4.86
CA ARG A 110 10.08 -1.31 3.91
C ARG A 110 9.99 -1.87 2.49
N SER A 111 11.06 -2.45 1.95
CA SER A 111 11.06 -3.05 0.61
C SER A 111 10.12 -4.24 0.51
N PHE A 112 10.08 -5.13 1.52
CA PHE A 112 9.18 -6.28 1.55
C PHE A 112 7.70 -5.87 1.72
N VAL A 113 7.39 -4.95 2.65
CA VAL A 113 6.02 -4.42 2.84
C VAL A 113 5.51 -3.80 1.54
N ALA A 114 6.30 -2.95 0.88
CA ALA A 114 5.93 -2.34 -0.39
C ALA A 114 5.73 -3.38 -1.51
N THR A 115 6.64 -4.33 -1.63
CA THR A 115 6.63 -5.37 -2.68
C THR A 115 5.47 -6.36 -2.54
N ARG A 116 5.14 -6.77 -1.30
CA ARG A 116 3.98 -7.61 -0.98
C ARG A 116 2.67 -6.85 -1.21
N THR A 117 2.56 -5.63 -0.66
CA THR A 117 1.35 -4.80 -0.80
C THR A 117 1.04 -4.48 -2.26
N PHE A 118 2.05 -4.13 -3.06
CA PHE A 118 1.92 -3.94 -4.51
C PHE A 118 1.40 -5.21 -5.21
N SER A 119 1.95 -6.38 -4.89
CA SER A 119 1.47 -7.65 -5.48
C SER A 119 0.04 -8.00 -5.10
N GLN A 120 -0.36 -7.75 -3.85
CA GLN A 120 -1.71 -8.05 -3.37
C GLN A 120 -2.72 -7.03 -3.92
N ALA A 121 -2.32 -5.77 -4.04
CA ALA A 121 -3.12 -4.70 -4.64
C ALA A 121 -3.56 -5.02 -6.07
N LEU A 122 -2.68 -5.57 -6.91
CA LEU A 122 -3.02 -6.05 -8.25
C LEU A 122 -4.03 -7.20 -8.23
N GLY A 123 -3.90 -8.13 -7.28
CA GLY A 123 -4.82 -9.25 -7.09
C GLY A 123 -6.22 -8.76 -6.72
N VAL A 124 -6.31 -7.91 -5.69
CA VAL A 124 -7.57 -7.32 -5.21
C VAL A 124 -8.24 -6.47 -6.30
N ALA A 125 -7.47 -5.67 -7.05
CA ALA A 125 -8.03 -4.88 -8.17
C ALA A 125 -8.59 -5.78 -9.28
N SER A 126 -7.90 -6.89 -9.61
CA SER A 126 -8.43 -7.88 -10.56
C SER A 126 -9.70 -8.57 -10.05
N GLU A 127 -9.77 -8.86 -8.75
CA GLU A 127 -10.95 -9.46 -8.12
C GLU A 127 -12.16 -8.52 -8.14
N VAL A 128 -11.96 -7.24 -7.77
CA VAL A 128 -12.98 -6.20 -7.85
C VAL A 128 -13.55 -6.08 -9.27
N VAL A 129 -12.69 -6.03 -10.30
CA VAL A 129 -13.16 -6.00 -11.70
C VAL A 129 -13.96 -7.27 -12.04
N ASN A 130 -13.45 -8.45 -11.68
CA ASN A 130 -14.13 -9.73 -11.92
C ASN A 130 -15.49 -9.83 -11.19
N ASN A 131 -15.64 -9.22 -10.03
CA ASN A 131 -16.89 -9.18 -9.28
C ASN A 131 -17.88 -8.18 -9.88
N MET A 132 -17.42 -7.01 -10.31
CA MET A 132 -18.26 -6.00 -10.96
C MET A 132 -18.81 -6.47 -12.32
N VAL A 133 -18.08 -7.30 -13.06
CA VAL A 133 -18.56 -7.94 -14.31
C VAL A 133 -19.73 -8.91 -14.06
N LYS A 134 -19.88 -9.46 -12.85
CA LYS A 134 -20.98 -10.38 -12.50
C LYS A 134 -22.32 -9.67 -12.22
N ILE A 135 -22.34 -8.33 -12.13
CA ILE A 135 -23.59 -7.57 -11.89
C ILE A 135 -24.47 -7.64 -13.15
N PRO A 136 -25.66 -8.26 -13.09
CA PRO A 136 -26.55 -8.34 -14.25
C PRO A 136 -27.17 -6.96 -14.55
N PRO A 137 -27.50 -6.66 -15.82
CA PRO A 137 -28.23 -5.46 -16.18
C PRO A 137 -29.66 -5.50 -15.58
N SER A 138 -30.16 -4.35 -15.14
CA SER A 138 -31.55 -4.23 -14.66
C SER A 138 -32.57 -4.41 -15.80
N ALA A 139 -33.82 -4.75 -15.47
CA ALA A 139 -34.89 -4.85 -16.46
C ALA A 139 -35.13 -3.51 -17.20
N GLU A 140 -34.92 -2.40 -16.49
CA GLU A 140 -34.98 -1.02 -16.99
C GLU A 140 -33.88 -0.76 -18.00
N CYS A 141 -32.65 -1.16 -17.70
CA CYS A 141 -31.51 -1.12 -18.62
C CYS A 141 -31.78 -1.96 -19.88
N VAL A 142 -32.23 -3.21 -19.73
CA VAL A 142 -32.54 -4.09 -20.88
C VAL A 142 -33.62 -3.46 -21.77
N ARG A 143 -34.68 -2.91 -21.17
CA ARG A 143 -35.76 -2.20 -21.89
C ARG A 143 -35.24 -0.99 -22.67
N ALA A 144 -34.40 -0.16 -22.04
CA ALA A 144 -33.80 1.00 -22.68
C ALA A 144 -32.81 0.63 -23.80
N LEU A 145 -32.00 -0.42 -23.59
CA LEU A 145 -31.06 -0.93 -24.58
C LEU A 145 -31.79 -1.52 -25.81
N THR A 146 -32.90 -2.22 -25.60
CA THR A 146 -33.78 -2.69 -26.69
C THR A 146 -34.45 -1.52 -27.44
N LYS A 147 -34.90 -0.48 -26.73
CA LYS A 147 -35.42 0.77 -27.34
C LYS A 147 -34.35 1.48 -28.17
N MET A 148 -33.09 1.45 -27.73
CA MET A 148 -31.95 2.06 -28.43
C MET A 148 -31.56 1.30 -29.70
N THR A 149 -31.56 -0.04 -29.67
CA THR A 149 -30.96 -0.88 -30.72
C THR A 149 -31.96 -1.59 -31.63
N GLY A 150 -33.11 -2.04 -31.10
CA GLY A 150 -34.09 -2.85 -31.84
C GLY A 150 -35.27 -2.06 -32.40
N CYS A 151 -35.78 -1.05 -31.67
CA CYS A 151 -36.95 -0.29 -32.11
C CYS A 151 -36.82 0.42 -33.48
N PRO A 152 -35.64 0.89 -33.96
CA PRO A 152 -35.53 1.45 -35.31
C PRO A 152 -35.97 0.46 -36.39
N ALA A 153 -35.53 -0.81 -36.29
CA ALA A 153 -35.93 -1.87 -37.21
C ALA A 153 -37.44 -2.15 -37.14
N CYS A 154 -38.02 -2.16 -35.93
CA CYS A 154 -39.47 -2.32 -35.75
C CYS A 154 -40.31 -1.18 -36.36
N GLN A 155 -39.74 0.02 -36.51
CA GLN A 155 -40.36 1.15 -37.19
C GLN A 155 -40.04 1.25 -38.69
N GLY A 156 -39.39 0.23 -39.28
CA GLY A 156 -39.02 0.22 -40.70
C GLY A 156 -37.74 0.99 -41.04
N LEU A 157 -36.90 1.29 -40.05
CA LEU A 157 -35.63 2.01 -40.16
C LEU A 157 -34.44 1.14 -39.68
N PRO A 158 -34.19 -0.04 -40.28
CA PRO A 158 -33.22 -1.03 -39.75
C PRO A 158 -31.76 -0.54 -39.73
N ASP A 159 -31.37 0.30 -40.70
CA ASP A 159 -30.00 0.84 -40.79
C ASP A 159 -29.78 2.08 -39.91
N LEU A 160 -30.82 2.59 -39.22
CA LEU A 160 -30.73 3.80 -38.43
C LEU A 160 -30.14 3.53 -37.04
N LYS A 161 -28.90 3.96 -36.83
CA LYS A 161 -28.20 3.86 -35.55
C LYS A 161 -28.65 4.93 -34.55
N ALA A 162 -28.58 4.59 -33.25
CA ALA A 162 -28.83 5.51 -32.14
C ALA A 162 -27.93 6.75 -32.19
N CYS A 163 -28.43 7.91 -31.77
CA CYS A 163 -27.59 9.10 -31.59
C CYS A 163 -26.51 8.85 -30.52
N SER A 164 -25.33 9.43 -30.67
CA SER A 164 -24.21 9.20 -29.73
C SER A 164 -24.59 9.60 -28.29
N ASN A 165 -25.18 10.78 -28.11
CA ASN A 165 -25.62 11.27 -26.80
C ASN A 165 -26.77 10.44 -26.20
N TYR A 166 -27.67 9.92 -27.05
CA TYR A 166 -28.72 9.00 -26.62
C TYR A 166 -28.13 7.70 -26.07
N CYS A 167 -27.17 7.12 -26.81
CA CYS A 167 -26.44 5.94 -26.38
C CYS A 167 -25.72 6.18 -25.05
N ILE A 168 -25.02 7.31 -24.90
CA ILE A 168 -24.31 7.64 -23.66
C ILE A 168 -25.29 7.71 -22.47
N ASN A 169 -26.48 8.32 -22.63
CA ASN A 169 -27.49 8.34 -21.56
C ASN A 169 -28.01 6.96 -21.19
N VAL A 170 -28.32 6.11 -22.18
CA VAL A 170 -28.73 4.71 -21.92
C VAL A 170 -27.62 3.95 -21.19
N MET A 171 -26.38 4.07 -21.65
CA MET A 171 -25.23 3.36 -21.07
C MET A 171 -24.86 3.88 -19.67
N LYS A 172 -24.97 5.19 -19.38
CA LYS A 172 -24.77 5.75 -18.03
C LYS A 172 -25.80 5.26 -17.03
N GLY A 173 -27.07 5.13 -17.44
CA GLY A 173 -28.10 4.53 -16.60
C GLY A 173 -27.85 3.05 -16.31
N CYS A 174 -27.53 2.28 -17.36
CA CYS A 174 -27.17 0.86 -17.27
C CYS A 174 -25.93 0.58 -16.40
N LEU A 175 -24.88 1.39 -16.52
CA LEU A 175 -23.58 1.22 -15.85
C LEU A 175 -23.45 2.09 -14.59
N SER A 176 -24.56 2.59 -14.06
CA SER A 176 -24.60 3.50 -12.91
C SER A 176 -23.85 2.95 -11.69
N TYR A 177 -24.08 1.69 -11.33
CA TYR A 177 -23.34 1.00 -10.26
C TYR A 177 -21.83 0.87 -10.56
N HIS A 178 -21.42 0.75 -11.83
CA HIS A 178 -20.01 0.67 -12.21
C HIS A 178 -19.33 2.04 -12.11
N THR A 179 -20.03 3.12 -12.50
CA THR A 179 -19.48 4.49 -12.41
C THR A 179 -19.21 4.95 -10.97
N GLU A 180 -19.89 4.40 -9.96
CA GLU A 180 -19.59 4.66 -8.54
C GLU A 180 -18.17 4.24 -8.13
N LEU A 181 -17.54 3.27 -8.82
CA LEU A 181 -16.17 2.88 -8.52
C LEU A 181 -15.13 3.90 -8.99
N ASP A 182 -15.47 4.81 -9.92
CA ASP A 182 -14.48 5.65 -10.61
C ASP A 182 -13.60 6.44 -9.63
N THR A 183 -14.21 7.03 -8.60
CA THR A 183 -13.50 7.82 -7.58
C THR A 183 -12.50 6.96 -6.79
N GLU A 184 -12.93 5.80 -6.27
CA GLU A 184 -12.05 4.94 -5.47
C GLU A 184 -11.03 4.18 -6.32
N TRP A 185 -11.37 3.86 -7.57
CA TRP A 185 -10.44 3.31 -8.55
C TRP A 185 -9.34 4.32 -8.92
N ASN A 186 -9.68 5.59 -9.13
CA ASN A 186 -8.69 6.64 -9.35
C ASN A 186 -7.80 6.86 -8.10
N ASN A 187 -8.38 6.84 -6.90
CA ASN A 187 -7.63 6.88 -5.63
C ASN A 187 -6.65 5.69 -5.49
N PHE A 188 -7.09 4.49 -5.91
CA PHE A 188 -6.28 3.28 -5.98
C PHE A 188 -5.13 3.44 -6.97
N VAL A 189 -5.40 3.84 -8.22
CA VAL A 189 -4.39 4.08 -9.28
C VAL A 189 -3.33 5.08 -8.81
N ASP A 190 -3.75 6.20 -8.22
CA ASP A 190 -2.82 7.24 -7.73
C ASP A 190 -2.02 6.82 -6.49
N SER A 191 -2.53 5.89 -5.69
CA SER A 191 -1.80 5.32 -4.55
C SER A 191 -0.82 4.23 -5.00
N MET A 192 -1.22 3.43 -5.99
CA MET A 192 -0.37 2.44 -6.66
C MET A 192 0.80 3.10 -7.38
N ASP A 193 0.57 4.25 -8.02
CA ASP A 193 1.62 5.05 -8.66
C ASP A 193 2.71 5.50 -7.67
N LYS A 194 2.30 5.96 -6.48
CA LYS A 194 3.22 6.39 -5.43
C LYS A 194 4.05 5.25 -4.86
N VAL A 195 3.45 4.07 -4.66
CA VAL A 195 4.20 2.86 -4.24
C VAL A 195 5.18 2.42 -5.33
N THR A 196 4.79 2.54 -6.60
CA THR A 196 5.67 2.28 -7.75
C THR A 196 6.93 3.16 -7.71
N ASP A 197 6.80 4.47 -7.47
CA ASP A 197 7.95 5.38 -7.33
C ASP A 197 8.87 5.04 -6.16
N ARG A 198 8.34 4.45 -5.08
CA ARG A 198 9.16 3.93 -3.97
C ARG A 198 9.91 2.65 -4.36
N LEU A 199 9.25 1.74 -5.07
CA LEU A 199 9.84 0.47 -5.54
C LEU A 199 10.93 0.65 -6.60
N MET A 200 10.90 1.73 -7.40
CA MET A 200 12.00 2.09 -8.31
C MET A 200 13.09 2.94 -7.64
N GLY A 201 12.98 3.21 -6.34
CA GLY A 201 13.88 4.08 -5.60
C GLY A 201 14.24 3.52 -4.22
N PRO A 202 13.89 4.18 -3.11
CA PRO A 202 14.38 3.83 -1.78
C PRO A 202 13.90 2.48 -1.25
N PHE A 203 12.82 1.92 -1.79
CA PHE A 203 12.26 0.61 -1.40
C PHE A 203 12.45 -0.42 -2.53
N ASN A 204 13.43 -0.21 -3.42
CA ASN A 204 13.80 -1.21 -4.43
C ASN A 204 14.27 -2.48 -3.73
N ILE A 205 13.66 -3.61 -4.10
CA ILE A 205 13.91 -4.91 -3.49
C ILE A 205 15.22 -5.54 -3.96
N GLU A 206 15.62 -5.39 -5.24
CA GLU A 206 16.92 -5.87 -5.75
C GLU A 206 18.05 -5.22 -4.93
N MET A 207 17.99 -3.89 -4.76
CA MET A 207 18.99 -3.10 -4.02
C MET A 207 19.13 -3.45 -2.53
N VAL A 208 18.18 -4.19 -1.95
CA VAL A 208 18.21 -4.63 -0.54
C VAL A 208 18.47 -6.14 -0.42
N VAL A 209 17.94 -6.95 -1.34
CA VAL A 209 18.02 -8.42 -1.31
C VAL A 209 19.31 -8.96 -1.93
N GLU A 210 19.83 -8.35 -2.98
CA GLU A 210 21.09 -8.80 -3.59
C GLU A 210 22.31 -8.62 -2.67
N PRO A 211 22.53 -7.46 -2.00
CA PRO A 211 23.69 -7.25 -1.14
C PRO A 211 23.52 -7.76 0.31
N ILE A 212 22.53 -8.62 0.62
CA ILE A 212 22.32 -9.18 1.97
C ILE A 212 23.60 -9.87 2.47
N ASN A 213 24.28 -10.61 1.61
CA ASN A 213 25.55 -11.27 1.91
C ASN A 213 26.65 -10.28 2.31
N ILE A 214 26.86 -9.23 1.51
CA ILE A 214 27.84 -8.17 1.79
C ILE A 214 27.49 -7.45 3.10
N LYS A 215 26.22 -7.11 3.32
CA LYS A 215 25.78 -6.41 4.54
C LYS A 215 25.93 -7.26 5.80
N ILE A 216 25.59 -8.54 5.76
CA ILE A 216 25.82 -9.44 6.90
C ILE A 216 27.32 -9.70 7.11
N SER A 217 28.13 -9.73 6.05
CA SER A 217 29.59 -9.81 6.17
C SER A 217 30.19 -8.54 6.80
N GLU A 218 29.67 -7.36 6.47
CA GLU A 218 30.04 -6.07 7.08
C GLU A 218 29.73 -6.05 8.59
N ALA A 219 28.55 -6.54 8.99
CA ALA A 219 28.22 -6.75 10.41
C ALA A 219 29.26 -7.67 11.10
N ILE A 220 29.58 -8.82 10.50
CA ILE A 220 30.56 -9.77 11.08
C ILE A 220 31.96 -9.13 11.19
N MET A 221 32.41 -8.34 10.21
CA MET A 221 33.68 -7.61 10.28
C MET A 221 33.68 -6.58 11.42
N ASN A 222 32.62 -5.77 11.57
CA ASN A 222 32.47 -4.83 12.69
C ASN A 222 32.56 -5.54 14.06
N PHE A 223 32.00 -6.75 14.18
CA PHE A 223 32.11 -7.53 15.41
C PHE A 223 33.51 -8.08 15.65
N GLN A 224 34.25 -8.46 14.60
CA GLN A 224 35.62 -8.95 14.73
C GLN A 224 36.57 -7.84 15.21
N GLU A 225 36.41 -6.62 14.68
CA GLU A 225 37.19 -5.44 15.10
C GLU A 225 36.92 -5.07 16.57
N ASN A 226 35.65 -5.06 16.99
CA ASN A 226 35.23 -4.71 18.35
C ASN A 226 35.25 -5.91 19.33
N GLY A 227 35.58 -7.11 18.86
CA GLY A 227 35.43 -8.37 19.58
C GLY A 227 36.06 -8.42 20.99
N PRO A 228 37.29 -7.91 21.19
CA PRO A 228 37.91 -7.85 22.52
C PRO A 228 37.15 -6.99 23.52
N GLU A 229 36.64 -5.82 23.10
CA GLU A 229 35.86 -4.93 23.96
C GLU A 229 34.50 -5.54 24.30
N VAL A 230 33.80 -6.08 23.31
CA VAL A 230 32.52 -6.77 23.52
C VAL A 230 32.71 -7.93 24.50
N SER A 231 33.77 -8.73 24.34
CA SER A 231 34.11 -9.82 25.26
C SER A 231 34.38 -9.33 26.68
N GLN A 232 35.14 -8.23 26.85
CA GLN A 232 35.39 -7.65 28.16
C GLN A 232 34.11 -7.16 28.85
N ARG A 233 33.23 -6.46 28.12
CA ARG A 233 31.97 -5.94 28.67
C ARG A 233 31.02 -7.08 29.03
N VAL A 234 30.86 -8.09 28.18
CA VAL A 234 30.07 -9.31 28.50
C VAL A 234 30.63 -10.03 29.71
N PHE A 235 31.95 -10.18 29.84
CA PHE A 235 32.57 -10.79 31.04
C PHE A 235 32.35 -9.97 32.32
N SER A 236 32.07 -8.66 32.21
CA SER A 236 31.73 -7.81 33.36
C SER A 236 30.25 -7.88 33.74
N GLY A 237 29.34 -8.09 32.78
CA GLY A 237 27.89 -8.23 33.03
C GLY A 237 27.48 -9.67 33.39
N CYS A 238 27.82 -10.64 32.54
CA CYS A 238 27.48 -12.05 32.71
C CYS A 238 28.47 -12.84 33.58
N GLY A 239 29.58 -12.22 33.98
CA GLY A 239 30.68 -12.87 34.70
C GLY A 239 31.67 -13.60 33.78
N LYS A 240 32.79 -14.05 34.33
CA LYS A 240 33.83 -14.77 33.56
C LYS A 240 33.45 -16.25 33.36
N PRO A 241 33.40 -16.74 32.11
CA PRO A 241 33.06 -18.13 31.81
C PRO A 241 34.18 -19.10 32.21
N THR A 242 33.86 -20.39 32.34
CA THR A 242 34.85 -21.44 32.62
C THR A 242 35.70 -21.76 31.39
N LEU A 243 37.01 -21.92 31.58
CA LEU A 243 37.92 -22.37 30.51
C LEU A 243 37.60 -23.80 30.11
N GLN A 244 37.61 -24.11 28.81
CA GLN A 244 37.44 -25.49 28.35
C GLN A 244 38.60 -26.37 28.84
N HIS A 245 38.30 -27.41 29.62
CA HIS A 245 39.25 -28.45 29.98
C HIS A 245 39.44 -29.46 28.83
N HIS A 246 40.03 -29.02 27.72
CA HIS A 246 40.51 -29.93 26.68
C HIS A 246 42.03 -30.14 26.71
N ARG A 247 42.42 -31.43 26.78
CA ARG A 247 43.79 -31.90 26.59
C ARG A 247 44.31 -31.38 25.25
N ARG A 248 45.55 -30.87 25.24
CA ARG A 248 46.28 -30.37 24.05
C ARG A 248 46.03 -31.20 22.78
N ARG A 249 45.09 -30.76 21.94
CA ARG A 249 45.16 -30.99 20.48
C ARG A 249 45.64 -29.69 19.87
N ARG A 250 46.89 -29.71 19.38
CA ARG A 250 47.58 -28.53 18.85
C ARG A 250 47.18 -28.30 17.39
N ASP A 251 45.92 -27.92 17.17
CA ASP A 251 45.49 -27.26 15.94
C ASP A 251 45.29 -25.77 16.24
N THR A 252 46.41 -25.06 16.42
CA THR A 252 46.43 -23.59 16.39
C THR A 252 46.35 -23.13 14.95
N THR A 253 45.19 -23.36 14.32
CA THR A 253 44.75 -22.47 13.25
C THR A 253 44.34 -21.16 13.92
N GLU A 254 45.33 -20.27 14.11
CA GLU A 254 45.01 -18.84 14.23
C GLU A 254 44.08 -18.50 13.06
N LEU A 255 42.91 -17.94 13.37
CA LEU A 255 41.99 -17.47 12.35
C LEU A 255 42.60 -16.23 11.69
N LYS A 256 43.52 -16.48 10.75
CA LYS A 256 43.90 -15.50 9.74
C LYS A 256 42.69 -15.25 8.85
N PHE A 257 41.82 -14.36 9.33
CA PHE A 257 41.07 -13.49 8.45
C PHE A 257 42.09 -12.65 7.68
N GLU A 258 42.57 -13.18 6.57
CA GLU A 258 43.14 -12.34 5.53
C GLU A 258 42.11 -11.26 5.21
N SER A 259 42.56 -10.01 5.07
CA SER A 259 41.70 -8.89 4.74
C SER A 259 41.15 -9.09 3.33
N LEU A 260 40.02 -9.81 3.25
CA LEU A 260 39.36 -10.10 2.01
C LEU A 260 38.91 -8.77 1.43
N GLN A 261 39.66 -8.32 0.42
CA GLN A 261 39.13 -7.40 -0.56
C GLN A 261 37.91 -8.08 -1.16
N PHE A 262 36.74 -7.71 -0.64
CA PHE A 262 35.51 -7.73 -1.40
C PHE A 262 35.76 -6.85 -2.62
N SER A 263 36.33 -7.46 -3.66
CA SER A 263 36.26 -6.94 -5.00
C SER A 263 34.78 -6.69 -5.21
N GLN A 264 34.42 -5.41 -5.30
CA GLN A 264 33.15 -5.02 -5.86
C GLN A 264 33.16 -5.61 -7.27
N THR A 265 32.59 -6.81 -7.43
CA THR A 265 32.02 -7.22 -8.70
C THR A 265 31.06 -6.10 -9.05
N SER A 266 31.50 -5.29 -10.01
CA SER A 266 31.18 -3.88 -10.07
C SER A 266 29.67 -3.62 -9.99
N ALA A 267 29.28 -2.49 -9.38
CA ALA A 267 28.01 -1.85 -9.70
C ALA A 267 28.06 -1.31 -11.15
N GLY A 268 28.21 -2.22 -12.11
CA GLY A 268 28.70 -1.97 -13.46
C GLY A 268 28.66 -3.26 -14.28
N SER A 269 27.52 -3.48 -14.92
CA SER A 269 27.21 -4.57 -15.86
C SER A 269 27.63 -5.98 -15.44
N LEU A 270 26.80 -6.62 -14.60
CA LEU A 270 26.44 -8.00 -14.91
C LEU A 270 25.53 -8.01 -16.14
N ASP A 271 26.15 -7.94 -17.33
CA ASP A 271 25.60 -8.51 -18.56
C ASP A 271 25.58 -10.06 -18.43
N LYS A 272 24.92 -10.56 -17.38
CA LYS A 272 24.32 -11.89 -17.41
C LYS A 272 23.24 -11.77 -18.48
N GLY A 273 23.51 -12.31 -19.67
CA GLY A 273 22.62 -12.35 -20.83
C GLY A 273 21.35 -13.13 -20.52
N ASN A 274 20.46 -12.52 -19.74
CA ASN A 274 19.27 -13.12 -19.19
C ASN A 274 18.09 -12.44 -19.87
N ASN A 275 17.40 -13.17 -20.75
CA ASN A 275 16.25 -12.69 -21.52
C ASN A 275 14.97 -12.56 -20.64
N GLY A 276 15.13 -12.09 -19.39
CA GLY A 276 14.07 -11.82 -18.43
C GLY A 276 13.80 -10.32 -18.27
N PRO A 277 12.58 -9.92 -17.88
CA PRO A 277 12.31 -8.54 -17.48
C PRO A 277 13.05 -8.22 -16.18
N THR A 278 13.82 -7.12 -16.16
CA THR A 278 14.35 -6.55 -14.91
C THR A 278 13.19 -6.02 -14.05
N LEU A 279 13.37 -5.92 -12.72
CA LEU A 279 12.35 -5.35 -11.83
C LEU A 279 11.85 -4.01 -12.37
N ASP A 280 12.79 -3.14 -12.74
CA ASP A 280 12.54 -1.80 -13.28
C ASP A 280 11.63 -1.79 -14.51
N ARG A 281 11.81 -2.72 -15.46
CA ARG A 281 10.93 -2.86 -16.63
C ARG A 281 9.55 -3.36 -16.20
N LEU A 282 9.51 -4.40 -15.37
CA LEU A 282 8.26 -4.99 -14.90
C LEU A 282 7.41 -3.99 -14.09
N VAL A 283 8.04 -3.21 -13.22
CA VAL A 283 7.41 -2.13 -12.45
C VAL A 283 6.87 -1.05 -13.39
N LYS A 284 7.63 -0.60 -14.39
CA LYS A 284 7.20 0.41 -15.37
C LYS A 284 6.05 -0.08 -16.25
N ASP A 285 6.08 -1.33 -16.70
CA ASP A 285 5.01 -1.94 -17.50
C ASP A 285 3.71 -2.06 -16.72
N ILE A 286 3.78 -2.46 -15.44
CA ILE A 286 2.61 -2.50 -14.55
C ILE A 286 2.12 -1.08 -14.25
N ARG A 287 3.03 -0.14 -13.96
CA ARG A 287 2.71 1.29 -13.74
C ARG A 287 1.90 1.86 -14.88
N GLN A 288 2.35 1.65 -16.12
CA GLN A 288 1.68 2.16 -17.30
C GLN A 288 0.30 1.51 -17.46
N LYS A 289 0.22 0.17 -17.42
CA LYS A 289 -1.06 -0.55 -17.55
C LYS A 289 -2.09 -0.15 -16.48
N VAL A 290 -1.66 0.10 -15.24
CA VAL A 290 -2.56 0.59 -14.18
C VAL A 290 -2.97 2.04 -14.44
N LYS A 291 -2.06 2.91 -14.90
CA LYS A 291 -2.40 4.29 -15.32
C LYS A 291 -3.38 4.34 -16.49
N ASP A 292 -3.27 3.43 -17.45
CA ASP A 292 -4.18 3.34 -18.59
C ASP A 292 -5.62 2.98 -18.17
N THR A 293 -5.83 2.47 -16.94
CA THR A 293 -7.17 2.25 -16.36
C THR A 293 -7.72 3.45 -15.59
N LYS A 294 -7.01 4.59 -15.53
CA LYS A 294 -7.53 5.78 -14.85
C LYS A 294 -8.75 6.30 -15.60
N GLN A 295 -9.80 6.68 -14.85
CA GLN A 295 -11.10 7.09 -15.39
C GLN A 295 -11.82 6.04 -16.27
N PHE A 296 -11.42 4.77 -16.20
CA PHE A 296 -12.00 3.69 -17.02
C PHE A 296 -13.52 3.58 -16.86
N TRP A 297 -14.01 3.64 -15.62
CA TRP A 297 -15.44 3.46 -15.31
C TRP A 297 -16.31 4.60 -15.83
N SER A 298 -15.87 5.86 -15.65
CA SER A 298 -16.55 7.05 -16.19
C SER A 298 -16.50 7.14 -17.72
N HIS A 299 -15.43 6.65 -18.36
CA HIS A 299 -15.31 6.68 -19.83
C HIS A 299 -15.96 5.48 -20.54
N MET A 300 -16.31 4.41 -19.81
CA MET A 300 -16.89 3.19 -20.38
C MET A 300 -18.16 3.43 -21.25
N PRO A 301 -19.13 4.28 -20.86
CA PRO A 301 -20.26 4.63 -21.74
C PRO A 301 -19.82 5.23 -23.08
N TYR A 302 -18.82 6.13 -23.06
CA TYR A 302 -18.30 6.79 -24.25
C TYR A 302 -17.54 5.81 -25.16
N HIS A 303 -16.74 4.91 -24.59
CA HIS A 303 -16.04 3.87 -25.37
C HIS A 303 -17.00 2.90 -26.06
N ILE A 304 -18.11 2.54 -25.41
CA ILE A 304 -19.14 1.67 -26.00
C ILE A 304 -19.91 2.39 -27.11
N CYS A 305 -20.25 3.66 -26.92
CA CYS A 305 -21.01 4.45 -27.89
C CYS A 305 -20.17 5.03 -29.04
N ASN A 306 -18.84 5.08 -28.94
CA ASN A 306 -17.95 5.50 -30.04
C ASN A 306 -17.66 4.36 -31.05
N ASN A 307 -18.60 3.43 -31.22
CA ASN A 307 -18.51 2.30 -32.13
C ASN A 307 -19.68 2.37 -33.14
N ASP A 308 -19.39 2.49 -34.43
CA ASP A 308 -20.39 2.64 -35.51
C ASP A 308 -21.41 1.48 -35.57
N ASN A 309 -21.11 0.33 -34.97
CA ASN A 309 -22.06 -0.77 -34.85
C ASN A 309 -23.18 -0.47 -33.83
N VAL A 310 -22.88 0.32 -32.80
CA VAL A 310 -23.74 0.59 -31.62
C VAL A 310 -24.48 1.92 -31.78
N ALA A 311 -23.78 3.00 -32.15
CA ALA A 311 -24.34 4.33 -32.31
C ALA A 311 -23.79 5.02 -33.56
N ALA A 312 -24.49 6.06 -34.02
CA ALA A 312 -24.05 6.91 -35.10
C ALA A 312 -22.86 7.79 -34.66
N SER A 313 -21.86 7.92 -35.53
CA SER A 313 -20.79 8.92 -35.39
C SER A 313 -21.36 10.30 -35.00
N PRO A 314 -20.71 11.07 -34.09
CA PRO A 314 -21.14 12.42 -33.70
C PRO A 314 -21.29 13.41 -34.87
N THR A 315 -20.74 13.09 -36.04
CA THR A 315 -20.90 13.86 -37.29
C THR A 315 -22.29 13.74 -37.93
N LYS A 316 -23.11 12.76 -37.52
CA LYS A 316 -24.45 12.48 -38.08
C LYS A 316 -25.58 12.74 -37.07
N ASP A 317 -25.34 13.58 -36.07
CA ASP A 317 -26.25 13.82 -34.95
C ASP A 317 -27.63 14.43 -35.35
N ASP A 318 -27.76 15.01 -36.55
CA ASP A 318 -29.05 15.47 -37.11
C ASP A 318 -29.90 14.36 -37.76
N SER A 319 -29.34 13.16 -37.95
CA SER A 319 -29.93 12.09 -38.78
C SER A 319 -29.74 10.70 -38.14
N CYS A 320 -29.91 10.61 -36.83
CA CYS A 320 -29.79 9.40 -36.02
C CYS A 320 -31.12 9.05 -35.33
N TRP A 321 -31.17 7.90 -34.66
CA TRP A 321 -32.31 7.48 -33.85
C TRP A 321 -32.21 8.08 -32.45
N ASN A 322 -33.19 8.89 -32.06
CA ASN A 322 -33.22 9.57 -30.75
C ASN A 322 -34.07 8.83 -29.69
N GLY A 323 -34.49 7.60 -29.97
CA GLY A 323 -35.38 6.82 -29.10
C GLY A 323 -36.87 6.91 -29.46
N ALA A 324 -37.26 7.81 -30.37
CA ALA A 324 -38.65 7.93 -30.85
C ALA A 324 -38.77 8.04 -32.37
N MET A 325 -37.85 8.75 -33.02
CA MET A 325 -37.84 8.95 -34.48
C MET A 325 -36.42 9.22 -35.02
N LYS A 326 -36.32 9.42 -36.33
CA LYS A 326 -35.11 9.93 -36.99
C LYS A 326 -35.01 11.45 -36.81
N ALA A 327 -34.30 11.89 -35.78
CA ALA A 327 -34.07 13.31 -35.46
C ALA A 327 -32.87 13.46 -34.51
N ARG A 328 -32.48 14.70 -34.23
CA ARG A 328 -31.47 15.00 -33.20
C ARG A 328 -31.92 14.55 -31.82
N TYR A 329 -30.95 14.20 -30.97
CA TYR A 329 -31.18 13.97 -29.55
C TYR A 329 -31.05 15.29 -28.77
N GLU A 330 -32.18 15.83 -28.34
CA GLU A 330 -32.27 17.10 -27.59
C GLU A 330 -31.93 17.01 -26.09
N PRO A 331 -32.21 15.92 -25.35
CA PRO A 331 -31.93 15.86 -23.92
C PRO A 331 -30.44 15.97 -23.58
N HIS A 332 -30.13 16.60 -22.44
CA HIS A 332 -28.77 16.72 -21.93
C HIS A 332 -28.21 15.36 -21.45
N ILE A 333 -26.89 15.21 -21.45
CA ILE A 333 -26.22 14.00 -20.95
C ILE A 333 -26.26 13.97 -19.41
N ALA A 334 -26.66 12.85 -18.82
CA ALA A 334 -26.64 12.67 -17.37
C ALA A 334 -25.21 12.72 -16.80
N GLY A 335 -25.07 13.18 -15.56
CA GLY A 335 -23.82 13.08 -14.82
C GLY A 335 -23.46 11.62 -14.53
N ASP A 336 -22.20 11.36 -14.17
CA ASP A 336 -21.73 10.03 -13.78
C ASP A 336 -22.09 9.72 -12.31
N GLY A 337 -22.20 8.44 -11.96
CA GLY A 337 -22.63 8.01 -10.64
C GLY A 337 -24.15 7.88 -10.48
N LEU A 338 -24.56 7.14 -9.45
CA LEU A 338 -25.91 6.72 -9.16
C LEU A 338 -26.84 7.91 -8.88
N MET A 339 -26.40 8.85 -8.03
CA MET A 339 -27.20 10.04 -7.65
C MET A 339 -27.56 10.93 -8.84
N ASN A 340 -26.71 10.96 -9.87
CA ASN A 340 -26.92 11.74 -11.09
C ASN A 340 -27.84 11.03 -12.10
N GLN A 341 -28.24 9.78 -11.88
CA GLN A 341 -29.21 9.09 -12.75
C GLN A 341 -30.67 9.50 -12.47
N ASN A 342 -30.95 10.21 -11.37
CA ASN A 342 -32.30 10.76 -11.12
C ASN A 342 -32.76 11.74 -12.21
N SER A 343 -31.82 12.36 -12.95
CA SER A 343 -32.10 13.25 -14.08
C SER A 343 -31.93 12.56 -15.45
N ASN A 344 -31.67 11.24 -15.48
CA ASN A 344 -31.52 10.49 -16.72
C ASN A 344 -32.90 10.26 -17.39
N PRO A 345 -33.12 10.76 -18.62
CA PRO A 345 -34.42 10.65 -19.27
C PRO A 345 -34.70 9.26 -19.88
N GLU A 346 -33.69 8.40 -20.02
CA GLU A 346 -33.81 7.13 -20.76
C GLU A 346 -33.90 5.88 -19.87
N VAL A 347 -33.28 5.92 -18.69
CA VAL A 347 -33.22 4.78 -17.77
C VAL A 347 -33.63 5.25 -16.36
N PRO A 348 -34.79 4.84 -15.84
CA PRO A 348 -35.11 5.05 -14.42
C PRO A 348 -34.23 4.12 -13.58
N VAL A 349 -33.49 4.69 -12.63
CA VAL A 349 -32.59 3.96 -11.72
C VAL A 349 -33.01 4.22 -10.27
N ASP A 350 -33.20 3.16 -9.47
CA ASP A 350 -33.50 3.31 -8.04
C ASP A 350 -32.22 3.60 -7.24
N VAL A 351 -31.97 4.88 -7.00
CA VAL A 351 -30.81 5.36 -6.23
C VAL A 351 -30.83 4.94 -4.76
N ASN A 352 -31.98 4.52 -4.22
CA ASN A 352 -32.13 4.18 -2.80
C ASN A 352 -31.81 2.71 -2.50
N ARG A 353 -31.54 1.89 -3.53
CA ARG A 353 -31.17 0.48 -3.40
C ARG A 353 -29.77 0.22 -3.98
N PRO A 354 -28.70 0.71 -3.34
CA PRO A 354 -27.34 0.37 -3.75
C PRO A 354 -27.11 -1.14 -3.60
N SER A 355 -26.47 -1.75 -4.59
CA SER A 355 -26.10 -3.17 -4.55
C SER A 355 -25.18 -3.46 -3.35
N THR A 356 -25.45 -4.54 -2.62
CA THR A 356 -24.58 -5.00 -1.52
C THR A 356 -23.17 -5.31 -2.03
N LEU A 357 -23.07 -5.95 -3.20
CA LEU A 357 -21.81 -6.26 -3.88
C LEU A 357 -21.02 -4.99 -4.25
N LEU A 358 -21.70 -3.92 -4.66
CA LEU A 358 -21.06 -2.61 -4.95
C LEU A 358 -20.42 -2.04 -3.68
N ASN A 359 -21.14 -2.02 -2.56
CA ASN A 359 -20.63 -1.50 -1.30
C ASN A 359 -19.43 -2.32 -0.79
N GLU A 360 -19.48 -3.64 -0.95
CA GLU A 360 -18.37 -4.55 -0.67
C GLU A 360 -17.13 -4.23 -1.54
N GLN A 361 -17.30 -4.07 -2.86
CA GLN A 361 -16.17 -3.75 -3.75
C GLN A 361 -15.59 -2.36 -3.45
N LEU A 362 -16.42 -1.36 -3.12
CA LEU A 362 -15.97 -0.03 -2.70
C LEU A 362 -15.20 -0.08 -1.37
N PHE A 363 -15.67 -0.86 -0.39
CA PHE A 363 -14.94 -1.06 0.87
C PHE A 363 -13.60 -1.76 0.65
N THR A 364 -13.57 -2.77 -0.22
CA THR A 364 -12.36 -3.49 -0.62
C THR A 364 -11.35 -2.55 -1.29
N LEU A 365 -11.78 -1.72 -2.26
CA LEU A 365 -10.94 -0.69 -2.89
C LEU A 365 -10.40 0.35 -1.90
N ARG A 366 -11.23 0.83 -0.97
CA ARG A 366 -10.80 1.77 0.09
C ARG A 366 -9.75 1.15 1.00
N THR A 367 -9.98 -0.08 1.45
CA THR A 367 -9.07 -0.82 2.32
C THR A 367 -7.71 -1.03 1.66
N ILE A 368 -7.68 -1.55 0.43
CA ILE A 368 -6.41 -1.77 -0.29
C ILE A 368 -5.68 -0.45 -0.62
N THR A 369 -6.42 0.62 -0.91
CA THR A 369 -5.87 1.97 -1.10
C THR A 369 -5.24 2.51 0.19
N SER A 370 -5.84 2.24 1.35
CA SER A 370 -5.26 2.58 2.65
C SER A 370 -3.97 1.80 2.91
N LYS A 371 -3.96 0.49 2.63
CA LYS A 371 -2.75 -0.35 2.71
C LYS A 371 -1.61 0.15 1.81
N LEU A 372 -1.91 0.55 0.57
CA LEU A 372 -0.94 1.17 -0.34
C LEU A 372 -0.36 2.48 0.22
N LYS A 373 -1.18 3.32 0.87
CA LYS A 373 -0.70 4.56 1.52
C LYS A 373 0.22 4.27 2.71
N ASN A 374 -0.10 3.29 3.54
CA ASN A 374 0.77 2.85 4.64
C ASN A 374 2.12 2.30 4.10
N ALA A 375 2.07 1.45 3.08
CA ALA A 375 3.26 0.92 2.42
C ALA A 375 4.15 2.03 1.82
N TYR A 376 3.54 3.05 1.18
CA TYR A 376 4.25 4.22 0.66
C TYR A 376 4.97 5.02 1.76
N ASN A 377 4.36 5.13 2.95
CA ASN A 377 4.94 5.78 4.12
C ASN A 377 5.99 4.90 4.84
N GLY A 378 6.15 3.63 4.45
CA GLY A 378 7.00 2.67 5.16
C GLY A 378 6.47 2.30 6.55
N GLN A 379 5.15 2.38 6.75
CA GLN A 379 4.42 1.91 7.93
C GLN A 379 4.02 0.44 7.76
N ASP A 380 3.68 -0.21 8.86
CA ASP A 380 3.18 -1.57 8.85
C ASP A 380 1.82 -1.70 8.13
N VAL A 381 1.64 -2.84 7.48
CA VAL A 381 0.46 -3.16 6.68
C VAL A 381 -0.04 -4.53 7.11
N GLU A 382 -1.02 -4.52 8.00
CA GLU A 382 -1.67 -5.75 8.46
C GLU A 382 -2.53 -6.37 7.35
N TRP A 383 -2.47 -7.69 7.28
CA TRP A 383 -3.33 -8.50 6.43
C TRP A 383 -4.15 -9.41 7.33
N ILE A 384 -5.39 -8.98 7.59
CA ILE A 384 -6.47 -9.89 7.96
C ILE A 384 -6.74 -10.72 6.70
N ASP A 385 -5.93 -11.74 6.49
CA ASP A 385 -6.26 -12.80 5.57
C ASP A 385 -7.44 -13.54 6.22
N TYR A 386 -8.62 -13.44 5.61
CA TYR A 386 -9.71 -14.36 5.91
C TYR A 386 -9.21 -15.74 5.46
N GLU A 387 -8.59 -16.48 6.38
CA GLU A 387 -8.37 -17.89 6.16
C GLU A 387 -9.74 -18.51 5.85
N GLU A 388 -9.77 -19.33 4.80
CA GLU A 388 -10.89 -20.20 4.45
C GLU A 388 -11.02 -21.24 5.56
N SER A 389 -11.57 -20.77 6.68
CA SER A 389 -11.96 -21.56 7.83
C SER A 389 -13.09 -22.46 7.35
N SER A 390 -12.68 -23.64 6.88
CA SER A 390 -13.53 -24.82 6.85
C SER A 390 -14.31 -24.82 8.15
N TYR A 391 -15.64 -24.60 8.06
CA TYR A 391 -16.52 -24.49 9.20
C TYR A 391 -16.63 -25.87 9.87
N GLY A 392 -15.63 -26.20 10.66
CA GLY A 392 -15.62 -27.32 11.57
C GLY A 392 -16.68 -27.05 12.63
N SER A 393 -17.89 -27.54 12.38
CA SER A 393 -19.01 -27.46 13.32
C SER A 393 -18.59 -28.00 14.68
N GLY A 394 -18.43 -27.10 15.65
CA GLY A 394 -18.17 -27.46 17.04
C GLY A 394 -19.39 -28.14 17.64
N SER A 395 -19.51 -29.45 17.44
CA SER A 395 -20.49 -30.28 18.13
C SER A 395 -20.18 -30.28 19.61
N GLY A 396 -21.03 -29.62 20.40
CA GLY A 396 -20.90 -29.60 21.85
C GLY A 396 -21.19 -30.98 22.45
N SER A 397 -20.16 -31.63 22.99
CA SER A 397 -20.33 -32.83 23.80
C SER A 397 -20.93 -32.47 25.16
N GLY A 398 -22.25 -32.57 25.27
CA GLY A 398 -22.94 -32.66 26.56
C GLY A 398 -23.01 -34.12 26.99
N ASP A 399 -22.16 -34.53 27.92
CA ASP A 399 -22.13 -35.89 28.47
C ASP A 399 -22.25 -35.78 30.01
N GLY A 400 -23.26 -36.44 30.59
CA GLY A 400 -23.74 -36.15 31.95
C GLY A 400 -25.02 -36.88 32.35
N ILE A 401 -24.89 -38.18 32.54
CA ILE A 401 -25.85 -39.14 33.12
C ILE A 401 -25.35 -39.43 34.56
N ASP A 402 -26.12 -39.62 35.65
CA ASP A 402 -27.57 -39.77 35.86
C ASP A 402 -28.00 -39.29 37.28
N ASP A 403 -29.31 -39.31 37.53
CA ASP A 403 -29.99 -39.58 38.82
C ASP A 403 -29.57 -38.86 40.14
N THR A 404 -30.50 -38.07 40.70
CA THR A 404 -31.43 -38.65 41.71
C THR A 404 -32.55 -37.69 42.16
N LYS A 405 -33.79 -38.15 41.98
CA LYS A 405 -34.97 -38.06 42.87
C LYS A 405 -35.61 -36.70 43.23
N ASP A 406 -36.90 -36.70 42.95
CA ASP A 406 -37.99 -35.85 43.42
C ASP A 406 -37.98 -35.56 44.93
N ASP A 407 -38.38 -34.33 45.32
CA ASP A 407 -39.63 -34.07 46.07
C ASP A 407 -39.77 -32.58 46.51
N VAL A 408 -41.00 -32.18 46.85
CA VAL A 408 -41.44 -30.98 47.64
C VAL A 408 -41.60 -29.59 46.97
N GLU A 409 -42.86 -29.36 46.54
CA GLU A 409 -43.76 -28.21 46.76
C GLU A 409 -43.29 -26.79 47.23
N GLY A 410 -43.84 -25.77 46.54
CA GLY A 410 -44.43 -24.54 47.15
C GLY A 410 -43.53 -23.29 47.32
N SER A 411 -44.04 -22.04 47.31
CA SER A 411 -45.38 -21.51 46.99
C SER A 411 -45.35 -19.97 46.78
N GLY A 412 -45.96 -19.47 45.69
CA GLY A 412 -46.65 -18.17 45.62
C GLY A 412 -45.86 -16.84 45.78
N ASN A 413 -46.49 -15.65 45.80
CA ASN A 413 -47.69 -15.15 45.12
C ASN A 413 -47.81 -13.62 45.34
N PHE A 414 -48.27 -12.83 44.33
CA PHE A 414 -48.62 -11.38 44.43
C PHE A 414 -47.47 -10.42 44.88
N GLY A 415 -47.39 -9.13 44.54
CA GLY A 415 -48.33 -8.20 43.91
C GLY A 415 -48.96 -7.24 44.92
N THR A 416 -48.58 -5.94 44.94
CA THR A 416 -49.42 -4.75 45.26
C THR A 416 -48.58 -3.44 45.19
N ARG A 417 -49.27 -2.31 44.97
CA ARG A 417 -48.84 -0.91 44.79
C ARG A 417 -48.84 -0.12 46.12
N VAL A 418 -48.49 1.18 46.07
CA VAL A 418 -48.56 2.27 47.10
C VAL A 418 -47.16 2.56 47.68
N GLU A 419 -46.45 3.68 47.47
CA GLU A 419 -46.73 5.14 47.33
C GLU A 419 -46.51 5.94 48.65
N VAL A 420 -45.99 7.18 48.52
CA VAL A 420 -46.04 8.34 49.46
C VAL A 420 -44.78 8.75 50.28
N ASN A 421 -44.28 9.97 49.97
CA ASN A 421 -43.50 10.97 50.75
C ASN A 421 -42.04 10.67 51.19
N SER A 422 -41.07 11.60 51.14
CA SER A 422 -41.06 13.08 50.91
C SER A 422 -39.67 13.53 50.34
N ASN A 423 -39.22 14.80 50.15
CA ASN A 423 -39.67 16.15 50.57
C ASN A 423 -39.10 17.30 49.67
N ARG A 424 -39.29 18.55 50.15
CA ARG A 424 -38.78 19.92 49.77
C ARG A 424 -37.25 20.10 49.71
N GLU A 425 -36.64 21.17 49.17
CA GLU A 425 -37.04 22.45 48.49
C GLU A 425 -35.81 22.89 47.63
N LEU A 426 -35.87 23.69 46.54
CA LEU A 426 -35.97 25.17 46.52
C LEU A 426 -35.88 25.70 45.06
N GLY A 427 -36.41 26.90 44.74
CA GLY A 427 -35.65 27.83 43.87
C GLY A 427 -36.08 28.12 42.40
N SER A 428 -37.35 28.43 42.15
CA SER A 428 -37.96 29.04 40.95
C SER A 428 -37.14 29.84 39.87
N LYS A 429 -37.33 29.41 38.61
CA LYS A 429 -37.72 30.13 37.36
C LYS A 429 -36.75 31.06 36.53
N PRO A 430 -36.95 31.16 35.18
CA PRO A 430 -36.03 31.84 34.23
C PRO A 430 -36.60 33.10 33.53
N ILE A 431 -35.75 33.93 32.90
CA ILE A 431 -36.12 35.07 32.03
C ILE A 431 -35.15 35.24 30.84
N ARG A 432 -35.67 35.70 29.68
CA ARG A 432 -34.98 36.23 28.48
C ARG A 432 -35.70 37.55 28.07
N PRO A 433 -35.21 38.34 27.10
CA PRO A 433 -34.14 39.36 27.15
C PRO A 433 -34.64 40.83 26.99
N THR A 434 -33.83 41.84 27.31
CA THR A 434 -33.81 43.17 26.59
C THR A 434 -32.62 44.08 26.98
N ASN A 435 -31.72 44.34 26.01
CA ASN A 435 -31.43 45.64 25.37
C ASN A 435 -31.38 46.98 26.19
N ILE A 436 -30.34 47.84 25.96
CA ILE A 436 -30.38 49.31 25.62
C ILE A 436 -29.20 50.19 26.16
N ASN A 437 -28.74 51.15 25.31
CA ASN A 437 -27.98 52.42 25.53
C ASN A 437 -26.44 52.43 25.79
N THR A 438 -25.64 53.43 25.36
CA THR A 438 -25.59 54.37 24.18
C THR A 438 -24.31 55.22 24.27
N ASN A 439 -23.76 55.72 23.14
CA ASN A 439 -23.30 57.12 22.95
C ASN A 439 -22.68 57.38 21.54
N ASN A 440 -23.31 58.28 20.77
CA ASN A 440 -22.79 59.50 20.08
C ASN A 440 -21.37 59.53 19.45
N ALA A 441 -21.11 60.18 18.30
CA ALA A 441 -21.92 61.06 17.43
C ALA A 441 -21.37 61.17 15.98
N GLY A 442 -22.24 61.61 15.04
CA GLY A 442 -22.00 62.59 13.94
C GLY A 442 -20.95 62.32 12.83
N GLU A 443 -21.10 62.77 11.58
CA GLU A 443 -22.21 63.47 10.89
C GLU A 443 -22.01 63.40 9.33
N ASN A 444 -23.12 63.37 8.56
CA ASN A 444 -23.40 63.73 7.13
C ASN A 444 -22.25 63.97 6.09
N THR A 445 -22.35 63.73 4.77
CA THR A 445 -23.46 63.87 3.76
C THR A 445 -23.29 62.96 2.51
N ILE A 446 -24.31 62.93 1.65
CA ILE A 446 -24.44 62.31 0.30
C ILE A 446 -24.96 63.39 -0.71
N PRO A 447 -25.17 63.23 -2.06
CA PRO A 447 -25.57 62.02 -2.82
C PRO A 447 -25.14 61.89 -4.34
N VAL A 448 -25.69 60.86 -5.04
CA VAL A 448 -25.99 60.70 -6.50
C VAL A 448 -24.98 60.11 -7.53
N LYS A 449 -25.55 59.23 -8.39
CA LYS A 449 -25.09 58.46 -9.59
C LYS A 449 -24.95 59.33 -10.89
N PRO A 450 -24.92 58.77 -12.14
CA PRO A 450 -24.09 57.73 -12.78
C PRO A 450 -23.47 58.19 -14.14
N LYS A 451 -22.56 57.40 -14.78
CA LYS A 451 -22.62 57.02 -16.22
C LYS A 451 -21.46 56.12 -16.72
N ASN A 452 -21.72 55.48 -17.86
CA ASN A 452 -20.88 54.52 -18.60
C ASN A 452 -19.55 55.08 -19.13
N THR A 453 -18.53 54.22 -19.23
CA THR A 453 -17.71 54.12 -20.45
C THR A 453 -17.19 52.70 -20.68
N THR A 454 -17.13 52.30 -21.96
CA THR A 454 -16.53 51.07 -22.47
C THR A 454 -15.00 51.09 -22.45
N ALA A 455 -14.36 49.98 -22.11
CA ALA A 455 -12.96 49.70 -22.46
C ALA A 455 -12.77 48.19 -22.67
N GLY A 456 -12.19 47.82 -23.82
CA GLY A 456 -12.00 46.42 -24.21
C GLY A 456 -10.71 45.78 -23.65
N THR A 457 -10.70 44.46 -23.63
CA THR A 457 -9.55 43.62 -23.25
C THR A 457 -8.43 43.68 -24.30
N PRO A 458 -7.15 43.86 -23.91
CA PRO A 458 -6.01 43.41 -24.68
C PRO A 458 -5.43 42.11 -24.11
N ALA A 459 -5.05 41.19 -25.00
CA ALA A 459 -4.58 39.85 -24.65
C ALA A 459 -3.21 39.84 -23.95
N ALA A 460 -2.98 38.83 -23.10
CA ALA A 460 -1.67 38.57 -22.51
C ALA A 460 -0.68 38.06 -23.57
N VAL A 461 0.33 38.87 -23.88
CA VAL A 461 1.41 38.51 -24.82
C VAL A 461 2.43 37.62 -24.11
N HIS A 462 2.54 36.36 -24.53
CA HIS A 462 3.64 35.49 -24.13
C HIS A 462 4.98 36.05 -24.65
N ARG A 463 5.84 36.54 -23.75
CA ARG A 463 7.25 36.82 -24.07
C ARG A 463 8.07 35.53 -23.90
N HIS A 464 8.55 34.97 -25.01
CA HIS A 464 9.58 33.94 -24.96
C HIS A 464 10.87 34.48 -24.33
N MET A 465 11.38 33.81 -23.30
CA MET A 465 12.74 34.03 -22.82
C MET A 465 13.75 33.37 -23.76
N SER A 466 14.78 34.12 -24.16
CA SER A 466 15.93 33.55 -24.88
C SER A 466 16.69 32.56 -23.99
N VAL A 467 17.10 31.43 -24.61
CA VAL A 467 17.90 30.37 -23.96
C VAL A 467 19.16 30.94 -23.30
N THR A 468 19.81 31.94 -23.91
CA THR A 468 21.01 32.59 -23.34
C THR A 468 20.73 33.26 -21.99
N ARG A 469 19.51 33.82 -21.81
CA ARG A 469 19.08 34.43 -20.54
C ARG A 469 18.70 33.38 -19.50
N ALA A 470 18.06 32.28 -19.91
CA ALA A 470 17.78 31.16 -19.01
C ALA A 470 19.08 30.52 -18.48
N VAL A 471 20.03 30.23 -19.36
CA VAL A 471 21.37 29.71 -19.01
C VAL A 471 22.08 30.63 -18.01
N ALA A 472 22.15 31.93 -18.29
CA ALA A 472 22.81 32.90 -17.39
C ALA A 472 22.10 33.06 -16.04
N THR A 473 20.78 32.88 -15.95
CA THR A 473 20.04 33.05 -14.69
C THR A 473 20.11 31.81 -13.80
N TYR A 474 20.16 30.61 -14.38
CA TYR A 474 20.10 29.34 -13.62
C TYR A 474 21.44 28.63 -13.44
N LEU A 475 22.39 28.73 -14.37
CA LEU A 475 23.69 28.04 -14.24
C LEU A 475 24.77 28.88 -13.54
N LEU A 476 24.68 30.21 -13.62
CA LEU A 476 25.68 31.10 -13.02
C LEU A 476 25.73 31.00 -11.48
N PRO A 477 24.61 30.88 -10.73
CA PRO A 477 24.65 30.59 -9.29
C PRO A 477 25.30 29.24 -8.98
N ILE A 478 25.06 28.22 -9.80
CA ILE A 478 25.58 26.85 -9.60
C ILE A 478 27.11 26.83 -9.79
N VAL A 479 27.61 27.51 -10.82
CA VAL A 479 29.06 27.65 -11.07
C VAL A 479 29.75 28.43 -9.94
N VAL A 480 29.13 29.49 -9.42
CA VAL A 480 29.67 30.26 -8.29
C VAL A 480 29.69 29.42 -6.99
N ILE A 481 28.69 28.57 -6.75
CA ILE A 481 28.68 27.66 -5.59
C ILE A 481 29.75 26.57 -5.71
N TRP A 482 29.99 26.02 -6.91
CA TRP A 482 30.98 24.95 -7.11
C TRP A 482 32.44 25.43 -7.14
N PHE A 483 32.71 26.61 -7.70
CA PHE A 483 34.08 27.15 -7.81
C PHE A 483 34.42 28.22 -6.77
N GLY A 484 33.43 28.74 -6.03
CA GLY A 484 33.65 29.77 -4.99
C GLY A 484 34.54 29.32 -3.84
N GLY A 485 34.58 28.03 -3.52
CA GLY A 485 35.46 27.46 -2.49
C GLY A 485 36.93 27.33 -2.90
N ILE A 486 37.28 27.57 -4.17
CA ILE A 486 38.67 27.45 -4.67
C ILE A 486 39.42 28.79 -4.60
N PHE A 487 38.70 29.91 -4.45
CA PHE A 487 39.30 31.26 -4.37
C PHE A 487 39.47 31.81 -2.95
N SER A 488 38.94 31.13 -1.92
CA SER A 488 39.12 31.52 -0.51
C SER A 488 40.44 31.08 0.12
N ASP A 489 41.18 30.17 -0.53
CA ASP A 489 42.45 29.62 -0.03
C ASP A 489 43.69 30.29 -0.66
N TRP A 490 43.50 31.44 -1.34
CA TRP A 490 44.58 32.17 -2.03
C TRP A 490 44.53 33.70 -1.87
N LEU A 491 43.91 34.18 -0.78
CA LEU A 491 43.83 35.59 -0.39
C LEU A 491 43.76 35.71 1.14
#